data_AF-A0A3A5IKG5-F1
#
_entry.id   AF-A0A3A5IKG5-F1
#
_cell.length_a   1.000
_cell.length_b   1.000
_cell.length_c   1.000
_cell.angle_alpha   90.00
_cell.angle_beta   90.00
_cell.angle_gamma   90.00
#
_symmetry.space_group_name_H-M   'P 1'
#
loop_
_entity.id
_entity.type
_entity.pdbx_description
1 polymer ?
#
loop_
_entity_poly.entity_id
_entity_poly.type
_entity_poly.pdbx_seq_one_letter_code
_entity_poly.pdbx_strand_id
1 'polypeptide(L)' 'MERDPLFERVKGMILSSSKKPKYMAISTVKVAEILGVKPADVEQGLQKLVHEGKLIRSKIEEAPNSEIYSLP' A
#
# COMPACT_ATOMS: atom_id res chain seq x y z
N MET A 1 -6.12 11.84 17.20
CA MET A 1 -5.79 10.65 16.39
C MET A 1 -4.93 11.11 15.24
N GLU A 2 -3.62 10.88 15.31
CA GLU A 2 -2.72 11.16 14.20
C GLU A 2 -3.08 10.24 13.04
N ARG A 3 -3.80 10.79 12.06
CA ARG A 3 -4.18 10.06 10.84
C ARG A 3 -2.96 10.06 9.94
N ASP A 4 -2.29 8.92 9.83
CA ASP A 4 -1.23 8.75 8.85
C ASP A 4 -1.87 8.78 7.44
N PRO A 5 -1.66 9.87 6.66
CA PRO A 5 -2.42 10.10 5.43
C PRO A 5 -2.10 9.04 4.36
N LEU A 6 -0.90 8.45 4.43
CA LEU A 6 -0.51 7.34 3.58
C LEU A 6 -1.31 6.09 3.93
N PHE A 7 -1.42 5.73 5.21
CA PHE A 7 -2.18 4.56 5.63
C PHE A 7 -3.65 4.65 5.23
N GLU A 8 -4.31 5.78 5.50
CA GLU A 8 -5.73 5.94 5.17
C GLU A 8 -5.96 5.88 3.65
N ARG A 9 -5.05 6.44 2.85
CA ARG A 9 -5.12 6.35 1.39
C ARG A 9 -4.97 4.92 0.90
N VAL A 10 -3.94 4.22 1.39
CA VAL A 10 -3.63 2.83 1.03
C VAL A 10 -4.77 1.89 1.46
N LYS A 11 -5.28 2.06 2.67
CA LYS A 11 -6.44 1.32 3.19
C LYS A 11 -7.66 1.50 2.31
N GLY A 12 -8.00 2.74 1.94
CA GLY A 12 -9.11 3.00 1.02
C GLY A 12 -8.94 2.34 -0.35
N MET A 13 -7.71 2.33 -0.88
CA MET A 13 -7.38 1.65 -2.13
C MET A 13 -7.57 0.13 -2.02
N ILE A 14 -7.06 -0.50 -0.96
CA ILE A 14 -7.22 -1.95 -0.71
C ILE A 14 -8.71 -2.31 -0.52
N LEU A 15 -9.46 -1.52 0.26
CA LEU A 15 -10.88 -1.74 0.49
C LEU A 15 -11.73 -1.60 -0.78
N SER A 16 -11.32 -0.74 -1.70
CA SER A 16 -11.97 -0.57 -3.02
C SER A 16 -11.63 -1.67 -4.02
N SER A 17 -10.66 -2.54 -3.70
CA SER A 17 -10.29 -3.66 -4.57
C SER A 17 -11.43 -4.68 -4.69
N SER A 18 -11.68 -5.13 -5.91
CA SER A 18 -12.64 -6.19 -6.23
C SER A 18 -12.09 -7.60 -5.96
N LYS A 19 -10.79 -7.72 -5.62
CA LYS A 19 -10.11 -9.00 -5.35
C LYS A 19 -10.58 -9.64 -4.03
N LYS A 20 -10.54 -10.97 -3.96
CA LYS A 20 -10.83 -11.78 -2.77
C LYS A 20 -9.68 -12.79 -2.54
N PRO A 21 -8.92 -12.71 -1.43
CA PRO A 21 -8.97 -11.66 -0.40
C PRO A 21 -8.63 -10.27 -0.95
N LYS A 22 -8.98 -9.20 -0.23
CA LYS A 22 -8.76 -7.83 -0.70
C LYS A 22 -7.28 -7.47 -0.62
N TYR A 23 -6.68 -7.27 -1.79
CA TYR A 23 -5.31 -6.78 -1.93
C TYR A 23 -5.20 -5.82 -3.11
N MET A 24 -4.15 -5.01 -3.12
CA MET A 24 -3.86 -4.14 -4.25
C MET A 24 -2.36 -4.02 -4.50
N ALA A 25 -1.98 -3.94 -5.76
CA ALA A 25 -0.63 -3.49 -6.12
C ALA A 25 -0.59 -1.97 -5.96
N ILE A 26 0.36 -1.48 -5.17
CA ILE A 26 0.48 -0.05 -4.89
C ILE A 26 1.74 0.49 -5.56
N SER A 27 1.53 1.39 -6.51
CA SER A 27 2.61 2.14 -7.14
C SER A 27 3.00 3.31 -6.23
N THR A 28 4.23 3.30 -5.73
CA THR A 28 4.81 4.37 -4.91
C THR A 28 4.78 5.71 -5.63
N VAL A 29 5.09 5.71 -6.94
CA VAL A 29 5.02 6.91 -7.79
C VAL A 29 3.61 7.48 -7.82
N LYS A 30 2.59 6.66 -8.10
CA LYS A 30 1.20 7.13 -8.18
C LYS A 30 0.70 7.67 -6.84
N VAL A 31 1.04 7.01 -5.74
CA VAL A 31 0.65 7.46 -4.39
C VAL A 31 1.37 8.75 -4.02
N ALA A 32 2.65 8.88 -4.39
CA ALA A 32 3.43 10.09 -4.18
C ALA A 32 2.84 11.29 -4.92
N GLU A 33 2.42 11.11 -6.17
CA GLU A 33 1.71 12.14 -6.94
C GLU A 33 0.40 12.56 -6.27
N ILE A 34 -0.39 11.60 -5.77
CA ILE A 34 -1.67 11.90 -5.08
C ILE A 34 -1.45 12.67 -3.78
N LEU A 35 -0.38 12.34 -3.04
CA LEU A 35 -0.09 12.93 -1.73
C LEU A 35 0.81 14.18 -1.84
N GLY A 36 1.35 14.50 -3.02
CA GLY A 36 2.27 15.62 -3.24
C GLY A 36 3.62 15.44 -2.54
N VAL A 37 4.07 14.20 -2.35
CA VAL A 37 5.33 13.85 -1.66
C VAL A 37 6.30 13.14 -2.62
N LYS A 38 7.52 12.80 -2.18
CA LYS A 38 8.44 12.03 -3.03
C LYS A 38 8.09 10.53 -2.98
N PRO A 39 8.34 9.78 -4.07
CA PRO A 39 8.18 8.32 -4.07
C PRO A 39 8.96 7.62 -2.97
N ALA A 40 10.15 8.15 -2.61
CA ALA A 40 10.97 7.62 -1.52
C ALA A 40 10.26 7.73 -0.14
N ASP A 41 9.57 8.83 0.13
CA ASP A 41 8.82 9.02 1.38
C ASP A 41 7.66 8.01 1.48
N VAL A 42 7.00 7.74 0.35
CA VAL A 42 5.93 6.72 0.26
C VAL A 42 6.49 5.33 0.48
N GLU A 43 7.62 5.00 -0.14
CA GLU A 43 8.26 3.69 0.03
C GLU A 43 8.65 3.44 1.49
N GLN A 44 9.29 4.41 2.13
CA GLN A 44 9.64 4.36 3.55
C GLN A 44 8.39 4.23 4.44
N GLY A 45 7.34 5.01 4.14
CA GLY A 45 6.07 4.93 4.85
C GLY A 45 5.40 3.56 4.70
N LEU A 46 5.35 2.99 3.50
CA LEU A 46 4.80 1.65 3.26
C LEU A 46 5.60 0.59 4.01
N GLN A 47 6.93 0.66 4.01
CA GLN A 47 7.78 -0.25 4.79
C GLN A 47 7.50 -0.13 6.28
N LYS A 48 7.36 1.10 6.80
CA LYS A 48 6.99 1.33 8.21
C LYS A 48 5.64 0.71 8.54
N LEU A 49 4.63 0.91 7.70
CA LEU A 49 3.29 0.35 7.91
C LEU A 49 3.29 -1.18 7.89
N VAL A 50 4.15 -1.80 7.07
CA VAL A 50 4.35 -3.25 7.07
C VAL A 50 5.04 -3.71 8.36
N HIS A 51 6.09 -3.00 8.77
CA HIS A 51 6.83 -3.30 10.00
C HIS A 51 5.97 -3.14 11.26
N GLU A 52 5.09 -2.14 11.29
CA GLU A 52 4.11 -1.91 12.36
C GLU A 52 2.94 -2.92 12.34
N GLY A 53 2.89 -3.84 11.37
CA GLY A 53 1.81 -4.82 11.22
C GLY A 53 0.49 -4.24 10.75
N LYS A 54 0.47 -2.99 10.28
CA LYS A 54 -0.74 -2.34 9.72
C LYS A 54 -1.02 -2.76 8.28
N LEU A 55 0.00 -3.24 7.56
CA LEU A 55 -0.11 -3.78 6.21
C LEU A 55 0.66 -5.09 6.10
N ILE A 56 0.18 -5.97 5.24
CA ILE A 56 0.90 -7.18 4.82
C ILE A 56 1.41 -6.97 3.41
N ARG A 57 2.72 -7.08 3.20
CA ARG A 57 3.35 -7.08 1.89
C ARG A 57 3.57 -8.52 1.44
N SER A 58 3.01 -8.87 0.29
CA SER A 58 3.19 -10.18 -0.34
C SER A 58 3.55 -10.00 -1.82
N LYS A 59 4.08 -11.04 -2.43
CA LYS A 59 4.34 -11.07 -3.87
C LYS A 59 3.40 -12.09 -4.50
N ILE A 60 2.77 -11.73 -5.61
CA ILE A 60 2.03 -12.72 -6.39
C ILE A 60 3.06 -13.61 -7.08
N GLU A 61 2.95 -14.93 -6.93
CA GLU A 61 3.86 -15.89 -7.57
C GLU A 61 3.57 -16.06 -9.06
N GLU A 62 2.35 -15.73 -9.48
CA GLU A 62 1.94 -15.69 -10.87
C GLU A 62 2.37 -14.38 -11.55
N ALA A 63 2.73 -14.47 -12.84
CA ALA A 63 2.99 -13.28 -13.65
C ALA A 63 1.79 -12.32 -13.56
N PRO A 64 2.00 -11.02 -13.27
CA PRO A 64 3.23 -10.25 -13.45
C PRO A 64 4.18 -10.15 -12.24
N ASN A 65 4.16 -11.08 -11.29
CA ASN A 65 5.06 -11.10 -10.12
C ASN A 65 5.03 -9.81 -9.29
N SER A 66 3.88 -9.14 -9.27
CA SER A 66 3.74 -7.82 -8.67
C SER A 66 3.70 -7.90 -7.15
N GLU A 67 4.25 -6.87 -6.52
CA GLU A 67 4.13 -6.65 -5.09
C GLU A 67 2.74 -6.14 -4.76
N ILE A 68 2.13 -6.76 -3.75
CA ILE A 68 0.79 -6.46 -3.31
C ILE A 68 0.78 -6.16 -1.83
N TYR A 69 -0.18 -5.32 -1.45
CA TYR A 69 -0.46 -4.95 -0.09
C TYR A 69 -1.88 -5.36 0.26
N SER A 70 -2.05 -5.95 1.43
CA SER A 70 -3.36 -6.25 2.03
C SER A 70 -3.42 -5.73 3.45
N LEU A 71 -4.64 -5.58 3.95
CA LEU A 71 -4.86 -5.36 5.38
C LEU A 71 -4.68 -6.69 6.12
N PRO A 72 -4.19 -6.67 7.38
CA PRO A 72 -4.15 -7.85 8.24
C PRO A 72 -5.55 -8.42 8.54
#